data_AF-A0A2U1TMR7-F1
#
_entry.id   AF-A0A2U1TMR7-F1
#
_cell.length_a   1.000
_cell.length_b   1.000
_cell.length_c   1.000
_cell.angle_alpha   90.00
_cell.angle_beta   90.00
_cell.angle_gamma   90.00
#
_symmetry.space_group_name_H-M   'P 1'
#
loop_
_entity.id
_entity.type
_entity.pdbx_description
1 polymer ?
#
loop_
_entity_poly.entity_id
_entity_poly.type
_entity_poly.pdbx_seq_one_letter_code
_entity_poly.pdbx_strand_id
1 'polypeptide(L)'
;MLSLEEIGQSVRNNLQLIIDSSGLDLAVGPISDQDYRILCGGFGDLDWNYAICTHGNDPDRFEFCVKLVTDHIDSVPAGIALCVFGSNDKIFQIHMIESFVRDDEDHPLKGRMVTLTLMAAYIFCMAVEATEVYIVEPDQDLIDYYSTYGFSMHECGYIMKSDVAGLETTFKKFYESIQ
;
A
#
# COMPACT_ATOMS: atom_id res chain seq x y z
N MET A 1 -21.64 11.58 -4.36
CA MET A 1 -20.38 10.93 -4.76
C MET A 1 -19.37 11.28 -3.69
N LEU A 2 -18.72 10.29 -3.09
CA LEU A 2 -17.71 10.53 -2.05
C LEU A 2 -16.48 11.21 -2.66
N SER A 3 -15.78 12.03 -1.90
CA SER A 3 -14.46 12.55 -2.30
C SER A 3 -13.41 11.44 -2.24
N LEU A 4 -12.27 11.61 -2.92
CA LEU A 4 -11.15 10.66 -2.83
C LEU A 4 -10.60 10.54 -1.40
N GLU A 5 -10.67 11.63 -0.62
CA GLU A 5 -10.30 11.61 0.80
C GLU A 5 -11.24 10.73 1.64
N GLU A 6 -12.56 10.85 1.43
CA GLU A 6 -13.57 10.01 2.09
C GLU A 6 -13.44 8.53 1.69
N ILE A 7 -13.14 8.28 0.41
CA ILE A 7 -12.85 6.93 -0.10
C ILE A 7 -11.58 6.39 0.56
N GLY A 8 -10.51 7.18 0.62
CA GLY A 8 -9.27 6.79 1.28
C GLY A 8 -9.49 6.45 2.75
N GLN A 9 -10.32 7.22 3.46
CA GLN A 9 -10.67 6.91 4.84
C GLN A 9 -11.45 5.59 4.96
N SER A 10 -12.41 5.37 4.06
CA SER A 10 -13.14 4.10 3.99
C SER A 10 -12.21 2.92 3.72
N VAL A 11 -11.26 3.07 2.80
CA VAL A 11 -10.27 2.03 2.45
C VAL A 11 -9.41 1.68 3.67
N ARG A 12 -8.89 2.67 4.40
CA ARG A 12 -8.12 2.45 5.64
C ARG A 12 -8.95 1.72 6.70
N ASN A 13 -10.21 2.11 6.88
CA ASN A 13 -11.12 1.42 7.82
C ASN A 13 -11.36 -0.04 7.43
N ASN A 14 -11.57 -0.33 6.14
CA ASN A 14 -11.73 -1.70 5.65
C ASN A 14 -10.44 -2.51 5.80
N LEU A 15 -9.28 -1.90 5.57
CA LEU A 15 -7.99 -2.55 5.79
C LEU A 15 -7.78 -2.89 7.28
N GLN A 16 -8.17 -1.98 8.19
CA GLN A 16 -8.14 -2.26 9.62
C GLN A 16 -9.03 -3.46 9.98
N LEU A 17 -10.26 -3.54 9.43
CA LEU A 17 -11.14 -4.69 9.67
C LEU A 17 -10.52 -6.02 9.20
N ILE A 18 -9.82 -6.01 8.07
CA ILE A 18 -9.11 -7.20 7.56
C ILE A 18 -7.97 -7.60 8.51
N ILE A 19 -7.19 -6.63 8.98
CA ILE A 19 -6.09 -6.82 9.94
C ILE A 19 -6.61 -7.39 11.26
N ASP A 20 -7.66 -6.78 11.82
CA ASP A 20 -8.31 -7.23 13.06
C ASP A 20 -8.85 -8.66 12.92
N SER A 21 -9.49 -8.97 11.79
CA SER A 21 -10.02 -10.31 11.52
C SER A 21 -8.92 -11.38 11.40
N SER A 22 -7.70 -10.96 11.08
CA SER A 22 -6.52 -11.81 11.00
C SER A 22 -5.77 -11.93 12.33
N GLY A 23 -6.23 -11.24 13.38
CA GLY A 23 -5.61 -11.26 14.71
C GLY A 23 -4.22 -10.63 14.76
N LEU A 24 -3.93 -9.68 13.86
CA LEU A 24 -2.65 -8.97 13.83
C LEU A 24 -2.75 -7.70 14.67
N ASP A 25 -1.81 -7.51 15.60
CA ASP A 25 -1.73 -6.32 16.46
C ASP A 25 -1.17 -5.11 15.69
N LEU A 26 -1.83 -4.73 14.60
CA LEU A 26 -1.44 -3.62 13.72
C LEU A 26 -2.56 -2.59 13.63
N ALA A 27 -2.18 -1.32 13.57
CA ALA A 27 -3.07 -0.20 13.32
C ALA A 27 -2.77 0.42 11.95
N VAL A 28 -3.81 0.77 11.20
CA VAL A 28 -3.73 1.48 9.92
C VAL A 28 -4.30 2.88 10.07
N GLY A 29 -3.55 3.87 9.59
CA GLY A 29 -3.97 5.27 9.61
C GLY A 29 -3.39 6.06 8.44
N PRO A 30 -3.75 7.34 8.32
CA PRO A 30 -3.03 8.26 7.44
C PRO A 30 -1.58 8.44 7.94
N ILE A 31 -0.70 8.97 7.09
CA ILE A 31 0.64 9.39 7.50
C ILE A 31 0.50 10.65 8.35
N SER A 32 0.99 10.62 9.60
CA SER A 32 0.96 11.78 10.48
C SER A 32 2.15 12.71 10.26
N ASP A 33 2.07 13.96 10.72
CA ASP A 33 3.20 14.91 10.70
C ASP A 33 4.47 14.34 11.35
N GLN A 34 4.31 13.52 12.39
CA GLN A 34 5.43 12.85 13.05
C GLN A 34 6.06 11.80 12.14
N ASP A 35 5.25 11.03 11.41
CA ASP A 35 5.74 10.03 10.45
C ASP A 35 6.48 10.72 9.30
N TYR A 36 5.95 11.82 8.77
CA TYR A 36 6.64 12.64 7.76
C TYR A 36 8.03 13.09 8.23
N ARG A 37 8.15 13.56 9.48
CA ARG A 37 9.45 13.95 10.04
C ARG A 37 10.44 12.77 10.13
N ILE A 38 9.95 11.59 10.50
CA ILE A 38 10.76 10.37 10.57
C ILE A 38 11.25 9.98 9.17
N LEU A 39 10.37 9.97 8.18
CA LEU A 39 10.70 9.60 6.80
C LEU A 39 11.72 10.54 6.17
N CYS A 40 11.50 11.86 6.28
CA CYS A 40 12.44 12.86 5.77
C CYS A 40 13.78 12.88 6.54
N GLY A 41 13.84 12.22 7.70
CA GLY A 41 15.07 12.04 8.49
C GLY A 41 15.98 10.90 8.00
N GLY A 42 15.61 10.18 6.94
CA GLY A 42 16.39 9.06 6.39
C GLY A 42 16.16 7.73 7.11
N PHE A 43 14.95 7.53 7.66
CA PHE A 43 14.58 6.30 8.36
C PHE A 43 14.37 5.09 7.43
N GLY A 44 14.00 5.34 6.18
CA GLY A 44 13.78 4.29 5.16
C GLY A 44 14.98 4.08 4.24
N ASP A 45 14.97 2.95 3.54
CA ASP A 45 15.88 2.67 2.42
C ASP A 45 15.45 3.39 1.14
N LEU A 46 14.15 3.58 0.96
CA LEU A 46 13.64 4.33 -0.19
C LEU A 46 13.79 5.83 0.04
N ASP A 47 13.94 6.60 -1.05
CA ASP A 47 14.02 8.07 -0.99
C ASP A 47 12.63 8.68 -0.76
N TRP A 48 12.17 8.58 0.48
CA TRP A 48 10.88 9.14 0.91
C TRP A 48 10.83 10.66 0.77
N ASN A 49 11.96 11.35 0.93
CA ASN A 49 11.99 12.80 0.75
C ASN A 49 11.61 13.17 -0.70
N TYR A 50 12.20 12.48 -1.68
CA TYR A 50 11.81 12.64 -3.08
C TYR A 50 10.32 12.29 -3.32
N ALA A 51 9.87 11.14 -2.83
CA ALA A 51 8.50 10.67 -3.07
C ALA A 51 7.43 11.61 -2.46
N ILE A 52 7.66 12.08 -1.23
CA ILE A 52 6.76 13.02 -0.54
C ILE A 52 6.75 14.38 -1.25
N CYS A 53 7.91 14.89 -1.67
CA CYS A 53 7.96 16.14 -2.43
C CYS A 53 7.26 16.06 -3.79
N THR A 54 7.30 14.89 -4.43
CA THR A 54 6.75 14.68 -5.78
C THR A 54 5.25 14.35 -5.75
N HIS A 55 4.82 13.48 -4.84
CA HIS A 55 3.46 12.91 -4.82
C HIS A 55 2.67 13.21 -3.54
N GLY A 56 3.35 13.60 -2.45
CA GLY A 56 2.71 13.82 -1.15
C GLY A 56 1.78 15.03 -1.08
N ASN A 57 1.82 15.93 -2.07
CA ASN A 57 0.85 17.04 -2.20
C ASN A 57 -0.16 16.83 -3.33
N ASP A 58 -0.13 15.67 -4.01
CA ASP A 58 -1.10 15.38 -5.06
C ASP A 58 -2.51 15.31 -4.44
N PRO A 59 -3.52 15.99 -5.03
CA PRO A 59 -4.88 15.98 -4.53
C PRO A 59 -5.58 14.62 -4.68
N ASP A 60 -5.10 13.78 -5.58
CA ASP A 60 -5.63 12.44 -5.86
C ASP A 60 -4.78 11.35 -5.17
N ARG A 61 -3.89 11.73 -4.23
CA ARG A 61 -3.10 10.78 -3.47
C ARG A 61 -3.93 9.91 -2.55
N PHE A 62 -3.46 8.68 -2.37
CA PHE A 62 -3.88 7.81 -1.30
C PHE A 62 -2.65 7.26 -0.60
N GLU A 63 -2.62 7.42 0.71
CA GLU A 63 -1.53 6.95 1.55
C GLU A 63 -2.06 6.28 2.81
N PHE A 64 -1.26 5.38 3.34
CA PHE A 64 -1.50 4.81 4.66
C PHE A 64 -0.20 4.41 5.33
N CYS A 65 -0.24 4.47 6.66
CA CYS A 65 0.80 4.06 7.57
C CYS A 65 0.29 2.89 8.41
N VAL A 66 1.13 1.88 8.58
CA VAL A 66 0.90 0.72 9.44
C VAL A 66 1.81 0.85 10.65
N LYS A 67 1.25 0.71 11.85
CA LYS A 67 1.99 0.78 13.12
C LYS A 67 1.68 -0.45 13.96
N LEU A 68 2.64 -0.88 14.78
CA LEU A 68 2.38 -1.89 15.81
C LEU A 68 1.48 -1.27 16.90
N VAL A 69 0.43 -2.00 17.29
CA VAL A 69 -0.40 -1.62 18.43
C VAL A 69 0.42 -1.88 19.69
N THR A 70 0.82 -0.80 20.35
CA THR A 70 1.55 -0.86 21.62
C THR A 70 0.96 0.17 22.58
N ASP A 71 1.29 0.05 23.87
CA ASP A 71 0.87 1.03 24.89
C ASP A 71 1.53 2.42 24.70
N HIS A 72 2.42 2.58 23.72
CA HIS A 72 3.14 3.81 23.43
C HIS A 72 2.39 4.67 22.41
N ILE A 73 2.09 5.92 22.79
CA ILE A 73 1.32 6.89 22.01
C ILE A 73 2.03 7.33 20.71
N ASP A 74 3.36 7.17 20.64
CA ASP A 74 4.20 7.61 19.50
C ASP A 74 4.95 6.44 18.85
N SER A 75 4.25 5.35 18.50
CA SER A 75 4.90 4.25 17.79
C SER A 75 5.40 4.68 16.40
N VAL A 76 6.63 4.26 16.10
CA VAL A 76 7.24 4.47 14.78
C VAL A 76 6.47 3.69 13.72
N PRO A 77 6.44 4.16 12.46
CA PRO A 77 5.90 3.39 11.35
C PRO A 77 6.56 2.01 11.27
N ALA A 78 5.73 0.96 11.15
CA ALA A 78 6.19 -0.38 10.79
C ALA A 78 6.22 -0.57 9.27
N GLY A 79 5.34 0.13 8.54
CA GLY A 79 5.39 0.19 7.08
C GLY A 79 4.46 1.26 6.53
N ILE A 80 4.74 1.73 5.32
CA ILE A 80 4.02 2.85 4.68
C ILE A 80 3.89 2.57 3.18
N ALA A 81 2.76 3.01 2.62
CA ALA A 81 2.56 3.08 1.18
C ALA A 81 2.07 4.46 0.74
N LEU A 82 2.54 4.91 -0.42
CA LEU A 82 2.13 6.15 -1.09
C LEU A 82 1.71 5.84 -2.52
N CYS A 83 0.48 6.21 -2.84
CA CYS A 83 -0.17 5.95 -4.12
C CYS A 83 -0.81 7.24 -4.66
N VAL A 84 -1.05 7.29 -5.97
CA VAL A 84 -1.78 8.37 -6.64
C VAL A 84 -2.80 7.76 -7.59
N PHE A 85 -4.03 8.27 -7.58
CA PHE A 85 -5.06 7.84 -8.51
C PHE A 85 -5.16 8.79 -9.70
N GLY A 86 -4.92 8.28 -10.90
CA GLY A 86 -5.16 9.02 -12.13
C GLY A 86 -6.66 9.10 -12.43
N SER A 87 -7.32 10.18 -12.04
CA SER A 87 -8.77 10.34 -12.27
C SER A 87 -9.16 10.31 -13.75
N ASN A 88 -8.28 10.75 -14.64
CA ASN A 88 -8.52 10.84 -16.09
C ASN A 88 -8.37 9.50 -16.81
N ASP A 89 -7.36 8.71 -16.47
CA ASP A 89 -7.05 7.42 -17.10
C ASP A 89 -7.60 6.22 -16.31
N LYS A 90 -8.10 6.46 -15.09
CA LYS A 90 -8.64 5.47 -14.16
C LYS A 90 -7.59 4.44 -13.72
N ILE A 91 -6.34 4.88 -13.58
CA ILE A 91 -5.21 4.05 -13.18
C ILE A 91 -4.82 4.37 -11.74
N PHE A 92 -4.70 3.34 -10.89
CA PHE A 92 -4.18 3.49 -9.54
C PHE A 92 -2.68 3.18 -9.50
N GLN A 93 -1.87 4.18 -9.15
CA GLN A 93 -0.41 4.09 -9.22
C GLN A 93 0.17 3.97 -7.82
N ILE A 94 0.93 2.90 -7.57
CA ILE A 94 1.67 2.69 -6.34
C ILE A 94 3.10 3.18 -6.58
N HIS A 95 3.51 4.22 -5.86
CA HIS A 95 4.82 4.84 -6.00
C HIS A 95 5.81 4.34 -4.95
N MET A 96 5.33 4.10 -3.72
CA MET A 96 6.19 3.67 -2.62
C MET A 96 5.50 2.57 -1.81
N ILE A 97 6.26 1.53 -1.48
CA ILE A 97 5.90 0.51 -0.50
C ILE A 97 7.16 0.23 0.31
N GLU A 98 7.14 0.48 1.61
CA GLU A 98 8.27 0.09 2.47
C GLU A 98 7.78 -0.54 3.76
N SER A 99 8.47 -1.61 4.16
CA SER A 99 8.40 -2.14 5.52
C SER A 99 9.69 -1.78 6.25
N PHE A 100 9.55 -1.17 7.43
CA PHE A 100 10.68 -0.83 8.30
C PHE A 100 11.06 -1.97 9.26
N VAL A 101 10.36 -3.10 9.16
CA VAL A 101 10.57 -4.30 9.96
C VAL A 101 11.62 -5.18 9.27
N ARG A 102 12.86 -5.08 9.73
CA ARG A 102 14.01 -5.78 9.11
C ARG A 102 14.38 -7.04 9.86
N ASP A 103 14.75 -6.86 11.12
CA ASP A 103 15.40 -7.88 11.95
C ASP A 103 14.48 -8.50 13.01
N ASP A 104 13.16 -8.29 12.88
CA ASP A 104 12.15 -8.86 13.76
C ASP A 104 11.26 -9.83 12.96
N GLU A 105 11.55 -11.12 13.08
CA GLU A 105 10.81 -12.19 12.42
C GLU A 105 9.43 -12.45 13.04
N ASP A 106 9.25 -12.08 14.31
CA ASP A 106 7.99 -12.26 15.03
C ASP A 106 7.04 -11.07 14.85
N HIS A 107 7.52 -9.97 14.26
CA HIS A 107 6.71 -8.79 14.04
C HIS A 107 5.51 -9.07 13.12
N PRO A 108 4.27 -8.68 13.49
CA PRO A 108 3.05 -9.01 12.73
C PRO A 108 3.07 -8.55 11.26
N LEU A 109 3.77 -7.47 10.94
CA LEU A 109 3.88 -6.95 9.57
C LEU A 109 4.90 -7.68 8.68
N LYS A 110 5.79 -8.52 9.23
CA LYS A 110 6.88 -9.18 8.48
C LYS A 110 6.31 -9.93 7.26
N GLY A 111 6.79 -9.59 6.07
CA GLY A 111 6.36 -10.19 4.80
C GLY A 111 4.94 -9.83 4.33
N ARG A 112 4.23 -8.91 5.00
CA ARG A 112 2.81 -8.59 4.70
C ARG A 112 2.60 -7.22 4.07
N MET A 113 3.60 -6.33 4.08
CA MET A 113 3.41 -4.94 3.66
C MET A 113 2.93 -4.79 2.21
N VAL A 114 3.53 -5.52 1.26
CA VAL A 114 3.07 -5.52 -0.14
C VAL A 114 1.63 -6.03 -0.22
N THR A 115 1.31 -7.15 0.44
CA THR A 115 -0.04 -7.73 0.43
C THR A 115 -1.08 -6.76 0.94
N LEU A 116 -0.82 -6.08 2.07
CA LEU A 116 -1.72 -5.07 2.63
C LEU A 116 -1.89 -3.89 1.66
N THR A 117 -0.81 -3.47 0.99
CA THR A 117 -0.86 -2.41 -0.02
C THR A 117 -1.72 -2.79 -1.21
N LEU A 118 -1.57 -4.01 -1.72
CA LEU A 118 -2.37 -4.50 -2.84
C LEU A 118 -3.85 -4.70 -2.45
N MET A 119 -4.14 -5.11 -1.22
CA MET A 119 -5.51 -5.15 -0.70
C MET A 119 -6.13 -3.75 -0.63
N ALA A 120 -5.38 -2.77 -0.12
CA ALA A 120 -5.83 -1.37 -0.08
C ALA A 120 -6.07 -0.83 -1.50
N ALA A 121 -5.15 -1.10 -2.44
CA ALA A 121 -5.28 -0.72 -3.84
C ALA A 121 -6.53 -1.33 -4.47
N TYR A 122 -6.79 -2.61 -4.24
CA TYR A 122 -7.98 -3.29 -4.74
C TYR A 122 -9.28 -2.67 -4.19
N ILE A 123 -9.38 -2.46 -2.88
CA ILE A 123 -10.55 -1.84 -2.24
C ILE A 123 -10.77 -0.43 -2.80
N PHE A 124 -9.69 0.35 -2.95
CA PHE A 124 -9.76 1.69 -3.51
C PHE A 124 -10.25 1.66 -4.96
N CYS A 125 -9.67 0.79 -5.79
CA CYS A 125 -10.01 0.63 -7.20
C CYS A 125 -11.49 0.29 -7.39
N MET A 126 -12.03 -0.60 -6.55
CA MET A 126 -13.45 -0.95 -6.56
C MET A 126 -14.36 0.25 -6.25
N ALA A 127 -13.92 1.17 -5.39
CA ALA A 127 -14.70 2.35 -5.00
C ALA A 127 -14.71 3.47 -6.07
N VAL A 128 -13.65 3.57 -6.88
CA VAL A 128 -13.49 4.62 -7.90
C VAL A 128 -13.67 4.13 -9.35
N GLU A 129 -13.98 2.85 -9.50
CA GLU A 129 -14.08 2.14 -10.79
C GLU A 129 -12.78 2.28 -11.60
N ALA A 130 -11.63 2.08 -10.93
CA ALA A 130 -10.35 2.01 -11.59
C ALA A 130 -10.26 0.76 -12.48
N THR A 131 -9.48 0.84 -13.55
CA THR A 131 -9.33 -0.24 -14.54
C THR A 131 -8.06 -1.05 -14.31
N GLU A 132 -6.97 -0.37 -13.95
CA GLU A 132 -5.65 -0.96 -13.77
C GLU A 132 -4.97 -0.46 -12.49
N VAL A 133 -4.09 -1.30 -11.95
CA VAL A 133 -3.17 -0.97 -10.85
C VAL A 133 -1.75 -1.07 -11.36
N TYR A 134 -0.97 -0.01 -11.17
CA TYR A 134 0.43 0.08 -11.57
C TYR A 134 1.33 0.10 -10.34
N ILE A 135 2.41 -0.67 -10.38
CA ILE A 135 3.57 -0.49 -9.52
C ILE A 135 4.61 0.26 -10.35
N VAL A 136 4.91 1.48 -9.95
CA VAL A 136 5.85 2.36 -10.64
C VAL A 136 7.26 2.07 -10.10
N GLU A 137 8.21 1.88 -11.01
CA GLU A 137 9.62 1.58 -10.72
C GLU A 137 9.77 0.42 -9.71
N PRO A 138 9.22 -0.78 -10.01
CA PRO A 138 9.25 -1.90 -9.09
C PRO A 138 10.68 -2.31 -8.75
N ASP A 139 10.91 -2.67 -7.49
CA ASP A 139 12.14 -3.34 -7.08
C ASP A 139 12.35 -4.61 -7.92
N GLN A 140 13.54 -4.73 -8.51
CA GLN A 140 13.93 -5.84 -9.37
C GLN A 140 13.79 -7.19 -8.65
N ASP A 141 14.10 -7.23 -7.36
CA ASP A 141 14.07 -8.46 -6.56
C ASP A 141 12.63 -8.89 -6.21
N LEU A 142 11.66 -7.97 -6.35
CA LEU A 142 10.24 -8.22 -6.09
C LEU A 142 9.41 -8.44 -7.34
N ILE A 143 9.98 -8.36 -8.55
CA ILE A 143 9.24 -8.55 -9.82
C ILE A 143 8.50 -9.90 -9.83
N ASP A 144 9.21 -11.01 -9.53
CA ASP A 144 8.59 -12.34 -9.52
C ASP A 144 7.50 -12.44 -8.45
N TYR A 145 7.70 -11.78 -7.30
CA TYR A 145 6.72 -11.72 -6.23
C TYR A 145 5.46 -10.98 -6.68
N TYR A 146 5.60 -9.80 -7.31
CA TYR A 146 4.47 -9.05 -7.84
C TYR A 146 3.72 -9.83 -8.92
N SER A 147 4.42 -10.61 -9.75
CA SER A 147 3.77 -11.47 -10.75
C SER A 147 2.87 -12.55 -10.14
N THR A 148 3.10 -12.97 -8.89
CA THR A 148 2.16 -13.86 -8.19
C THR A 148 0.78 -13.23 -7.95
N TYR A 149 0.69 -11.89 -7.96
CA TYR A 149 -0.56 -11.13 -7.86
C TYR A 149 -1.19 -10.79 -9.21
N GLY A 150 -0.65 -11.32 -10.32
CA GLY A 150 -1.13 -11.05 -11.67
C GLY A 150 -0.49 -9.85 -12.35
N PHE A 151 0.53 -9.23 -11.74
CA PHE A 151 1.27 -8.16 -12.39
C PHE A 151 2.19 -8.68 -13.50
N SER A 152 2.28 -7.89 -14.56
CA SER A 152 3.23 -8.11 -15.67
C SER A 152 3.93 -6.80 -16.03
N MET A 153 5.17 -6.90 -16.51
CA MET A 153 5.95 -5.73 -16.91
C MET A 153 5.32 -5.08 -18.14
N HIS A 154 5.08 -3.77 -18.07
CA HIS A 154 4.64 -2.94 -19.18
C HIS A 154 5.77 -2.73 -20.19
N GLU A 155 5.43 -2.40 -21.44
CA GLU A 155 6.40 -2.22 -22.54
C GLU A 155 7.48 -1.17 -22.25
N CYS A 156 7.19 -0.20 -21.37
CA CYS A 156 8.14 0.84 -20.99
C CYS A 156 9.29 0.34 -20.08
N GLY A 157 9.16 -0.85 -19.48
CA GLY A 157 10.22 -1.51 -18.70
C GLY A 157 10.40 -1.01 -17.27
N TYR A 158 9.63 -0.03 -16.81
CA TYR A 158 9.69 0.50 -15.44
C TYR A 158 8.33 0.55 -14.75
N ILE A 159 7.29 -0.06 -15.33
CA ILE A 159 5.96 -0.17 -14.71
C ILE A 159 5.55 -1.63 -14.75
N MET A 160 5.14 -2.18 -13.62
CA MET A 160 4.37 -3.43 -13.59
C MET A 160 2.90 -3.11 -13.47
N LYS A 161 2.06 -3.80 -14.24
CA LYS A 161 0.61 -3.58 -14.23
C LYS A 161 -0.21 -4.86 -14.06
N SER A 162 -1.35 -4.71 -13.40
CA SER A 162 -2.43 -5.70 -13.35
C SER A 162 -3.76 -5.02 -13.61
N ASP A 163 -4.71 -5.74 -14.19
CA ASP A 163 -6.11 -5.32 -14.13
C ASP A 163 -6.67 -5.55 -12.71
N VAL A 164 -7.75 -4.83 -12.37
CA VAL A 164 -8.39 -4.97 -11.05
C VAL A 164 -9.01 -6.37 -10.87
N ALA A 165 -9.50 -6.97 -11.95
CA ALA A 165 -10.07 -8.33 -11.95
C ALA A 165 -9.02 -9.43 -11.66
N GLY A 166 -7.78 -9.23 -12.09
CA GLY A 166 -6.65 -10.11 -11.82
C GLY A 166 -6.27 -10.09 -10.34
N LEU A 167 -6.28 -8.91 -9.71
CA LEU A 167 -6.10 -8.78 -8.26
C LEU A 167 -7.22 -9.50 -7.49
N GLU A 168 -8.48 -9.30 -7.88
CA GLU A 168 -9.62 -9.99 -7.26
C GLU A 168 -9.46 -11.52 -7.31
N THR A 169 -9.10 -12.03 -8.49
CA THR A 169 -8.88 -13.48 -8.69
C THR A 169 -7.77 -14.01 -7.79
N THR A 170 -6.69 -13.24 -7.64
CA THR A 170 -5.56 -13.62 -6.78
C THR A 170 -5.98 -13.64 -5.30
N PHE A 171 -6.67 -12.60 -4.82
CA PHE A 171 -7.11 -12.57 -3.42
C PHE A 171 -8.13 -13.65 -3.08
N LYS A 172 -9.03 -13.98 -4.02
CA LYS A 172 -9.95 -15.12 -3.86
C LYS A 172 -9.20 -16.44 -3.70
N LYS A 173 -8.19 -16.71 -4.54
CA LYS A 173 -7.34 -17.90 -4.42
C LYS A 173 -6.61 -17.97 -3.08
N PHE A 174 -6.09 -16.84 -2.60
CA PHE A 174 -5.45 -16.78 -1.29
C PHE A 174 -6.44 -17.14 -0.17
N TYR A 175 -7.65 -16.57 -0.19
CA TYR A 175 -8.69 -16.88 0.79
C TYR A 175 -9.10 -18.36 0.76
N GLU A 176 -9.24 -18.96 -0.43
CA GLU A 176 -9.57 -20.38 -0.58
C GLU A 176 -8.43 -21.31 -0.12
N SER A 177 -7.17 -20.87 -0.20
CA SER A 177 -6.01 -21.68 0.20
C SER A 177 -5.78 -21.79 1.71
N ILE A 178 -6.45 -20.93 2.49
CA ILE A 178 -6.33 -20.87 3.96
C ILE A 178 -7.55 -21.44 4.69
N GLN A 179 -8.53 -21.99 3.96
CA GLN A 179 -9.67 -22.76 4.49
C GLN A 179 -9.41 -24.27 4.41
#